data_AF-A0A9E2ZJ69-F1
#
_entry.id   AF-A0A9E2ZJ69-F1
#
_cell.length_a   1.000
_cell.length_b   1.000
_cell.length_c   1.000
_cell.angle_alpha   90.00
_cell.angle_beta   90.00
_cell.angle_gamma   90.00
#
_symmetry.space_group_name_H-M   'P 1'
#
loop_
_entity.id
_entity.type
_entity.pdbx_description
1 polymer ?
#
loop_
_entity_poly.entity_id
_entity_poly.type
_entity_poly.pdbx_seq_one_letter_code
_entity_poly.pdbx_strand_id
1 'polypeptide(L)'
;FIITARPSDPIADVEFKGSRSARPTPEVLEAIATARAIVIGPSNPVISIGPMLALAQLHAALKETSAPVVAVSPLVRGAILKGPTKTFMDWAQRPLSATGIASVYAELIDGLVADEHTDAVPMLRTDVLLDDPPARRRVAEETLRFALALG
;
A
#
# COMPACT_ATOMS: atom_id res chain seq x y z
N PHE A 1 -19.46 -3.27 10.71
CA PHE A 1 -19.45 -2.22 9.66
C PHE A 1 -19.43 -2.84 8.27
N ILE A 2 -18.32 -3.38 7.77
CA ILE A 2 -18.22 -3.86 6.37
C ILE A 2 -19.21 -5.00 6.04
N ILE A 3 -19.43 -5.94 6.97
CA ILE A 3 -20.35 -7.09 6.76
C ILE A 3 -21.81 -6.72 7.08
N THR A 4 -22.02 -5.99 8.19
CA THR A 4 -23.34 -5.76 8.77
C THR A 4 -24.03 -4.49 8.26
N ALA A 5 -23.27 -3.42 8.04
CA ALA A 5 -23.82 -2.14 7.59
C ALA A 5 -23.82 -2.00 6.06
N ARG A 6 -23.07 -2.84 5.33
CA ARG A 6 -22.88 -2.80 3.86
C ARG A 6 -22.93 -1.36 3.32
N PRO A 7 -22.13 -0.45 3.88
CA PRO A 7 -22.46 0.96 3.87
C PRO A 7 -22.48 1.48 2.43
N SER A 8 -23.65 1.92 2.01
CA SER A 8 -23.87 2.80 0.86
C SER A 8 -23.54 4.27 1.20
N ASP A 9 -23.52 4.58 2.50
CA ASP A 9 -23.37 5.92 3.01
C ASP A 9 -21.88 6.31 3.15
N PRO A 10 -21.55 7.61 3.01
CA PRO A 10 -20.21 8.11 3.22
C PRO A 10 -19.66 7.72 4.60
N ILE A 11 -18.39 7.33 4.65
CA ILE A 11 -17.68 7.12 5.92
C ILE A 11 -17.51 8.47 6.60
N ALA A 12 -17.89 8.56 7.88
CA ALA A 12 -17.72 9.77 8.67
C ALA A 12 -16.28 9.89 9.20
N ASP A 13 -15.74 8.81 9.75
CA ASP A 13 -14.41 8.78 10.36
C ASP A 13 -13.81 7.36 10.36
N VAL A 14 -12.48 7.29 10.47
CA VAL A 14 -11.72 6.04 10.63
C VAL A 14 -10.77 6.17 11.81
N GLU A 15 -11.04 5.39 12.86
CA GLU A 15 -10.22 5.34 14.06
C GLU A 15 -9.53 3.97 14.23
N PHE A 16 -8.20 3.96 14.39
CA PHE A 16 -7.43 2.77 14.75
C PHE A 16 -7.22 2.70 16.27
N LYS A 17 -8.20 2.16 16.99
CA LYS A 17 -8.14 2.02 18.44
C LYS A 17 -6.93 1.20 18.88
N GLY A 18 -6.17 1.72 19.84
CA GLY A 18 -4.98 1.07 20.38
C GLY A 18 -3.68 1.29 19.58
N SER A 19 -3.73 1.92 18.40
CA SER A 19 -2.54 2.21 17.57
C SER A 19 -1.44 2.96 18.32
N ARG A 20 -1.80 3.94 19.15
CA ARG A 20 -0.86 4.74 19.96
C ARG A 20 -0.07 3.90 20.99
N SER A 21 -0.68 2.85 21.54
CA SER A 21 -0.08 1.99 22.58
C SER A 21 0.52 0.70 22.02
N ALA A 22 0.02 0.22 20.88
CA ALA A 22 0.54 -0.97 20.22
C ALA A 22 1.97 -0.76 19.70
N ARG A 23 2.69 -1.86 19.55
CA ARG A 23 4.09 -1.89 19.10
C ARG A 23 4.28 -3.04 18.11
N PRO A 24 5.05 -2.85 17.03
CA PRO A 24 5.49 -3.96 16.21
C PRO A 24 6.33 -4.92 17.06
N THR A 25 6.35 -6.20 16.69
CA THR A 25 7.23 -7.16 17.36
C THR A 25 8.69 -6.90 16.97
N PRO A 26 9.67 -7.32 17.80
CA PRO A 26 11.09 -7.17 17.45
C PRO A 26 11.45 -7.81 16.10
N GLU A 27 10.82 -8.92 15.75
CA GLU A 27 11.06 -9.64 14.49
C GLU A 27 10.63 -8.82 13.27
N VAL A 28 9.57 -8.00 13.39
CA VAL A 28 9.14 -7.09 12.32
C VAL A 28 10.17 -5.98 12.11
N LEU A 29 10.69 -5.41 13.20
CA LEU A 29 11.71 -4.35 13.10
C LEU A 29 13.01 -4.89 12.52
N GLU A 30 13.44 -6.09 12.94
CA GLU A 30 14.62 -6.76 12.39
C GLU A 30 14.45 -7.08 10.90
N ALA A 31 13.26 -7.55 10.50
CA ALA A 31 12.96 -7.84 9.10
C ALA A 31 13.03 -6.57 8.23
N ILE A 32 12.60 -5.41 8.74
CA ILE A 32 12.70 -4.12 8.04
C ILE A 32 14.14 -3.64 7.96
N ALA A 33 14.91 -3.78 9.04
CA ALA A 33 16.29 -3.33 9.12
C ALA A 33 17.23 -4.12 8.20
N THR A 34 16.94 -5.40 7.99
CA THR A 34 17.78 -6.32 7.18
C THR A 34 17.23 -6.58 5.78
N ALA A 35 16.07 -6.01 5.44
CA ALA A 35 15.47 -6.17 4.13
C ALA A 35 16.38 -5.66 3.02
N ARG A 36 16.37 -6.35 1.88
CA ARG A 36 16.97 -5.85 0.63
C ARG A 36 16.00 -4.99 -0.18
N ALA A 37 14.71 -5.16 0.06
CA ALA A 37 13.61 -4.43 -0.55
C ALA A 37 12.37 -4.66 0.33
N ILE A 38 11.48 -3.68 0.40
CA ILE A 38 10.22 -3.77 1.14
C ILE A 38 9.08 -3.55 0.16
N VAL A 39 8.09 -4.44 0.18
CA VAL A 39 6.94 -4.39 -0.72
C VAL A 39 5.65 -4.20 0.08
N ILE A 40 4.98 -3.08 -0.14
CA ILE A 40 3.60 -2.86 0.31
C ILE A 40 2.67 -3.46 -0.75
N GLY A 41 2.03 -4.56 -0.42
CA GLY A 41 1.15 -5.27 -1.35
C GLY A 41 -0.10 -4.49 -1.76
N PRO A 42 -0.83 -4.95 -2.80
CA PRO A 42 -2.02 -4.29 -3.37
C PRO A 42 -3.27 -4.51 -2.51
N SER A 43 -3.19 -4.07 -1.26
CA SER A 43 -4.28 -4.11 -0.28
C SER A 43 -4.97 -2.74 -0.16
N ASN A 44 -6.06 -2.69 0.61
CA ASN A 44 -6.70 -1.42 0.90
C ASN A 44 -5.74 -0.51 1.71
N PRO A 45 -5.39 0.67 1.19
CA PRO A 45 -4.37 1.51 1.78
C PRO A 45 -4.82 2.11 3.12
N VAL A 46 -6.12 2.30 3.32
CA VAL A 46 -6.69 2.91 4.54
C VAL A 46 -6.92 1.89 5.63
N ILE A 47 -7.56 0.75 5.33
CA ILE A 47 -8.03 -0.19 6.39
C ILE A 47 -7.26 -1.50 6.47
N SER A 48 -6.34 -1.77 5.55
CA SER A 48 -5.46 -2.94 5.63
C SER A 48 -4.03 -2.52 5.95
N ILE A 49 -3.48 -1.58 5.18
CA ILE A 49 -2.11 -1.08 5.40
C ILE A 49 -2.10 0.05 6.44
N GLY A 50 -3.08 0.96 6.39
CA GLY A 50 -3.20 2.08 7.33
C GLY A 50 -3.09 1.71 8.82
N PRO A 51 -3.75 0.64 9.33
CA PRO A 51 -3.59 0.22 10.73
C PRO A 51 -2.15 -0.17 11.08
N MET A 52 -1.40 -0.73 10.13
CA MET A 52 0.02 -1.07 10.34
C MET A 52 0.85 0.21 10.43
N LEU A 53 0.67 1.12 9.47
CA LEU A 53 1.39 2.41 9.42
C LEU A 53 1.00 3.36 10.56
N ALA A 54 -0.15 3.16 11.19
CA ALA A 54 -0.54 3.89 12.40
C ALA A 54 0.35 3.58 13.62
N LEU A 55 1.13 2.50 13.58
CA LEU A 55 2.14 2.20 14.58
C LEU A 55 3.37 3.09 14.35
N ALA A 56 3.57 4.09 15.21
CA ALA A 56 4.64 5.07 15.04
C ALA A 56 6.04 4.46 14.86
N GLN A 57 6.35 3.37 15.58
CA GLN A 57 7.64 2.67 15.44
C GLN A 57 7.78 1.94 14.11
N LEU A 58 6.69 1.36 13.58
CA LEU A 58 6.73 0.70 12.28
C LEU A 58 6.94 1.73 11.17
N HIS A 59 6.19 2.84 11.23
CA HIS A 59 6.32 3.93 10.28
C HIS A 59 7.72 4.56 10.30
N ALA A 60 8.30 4.78 11.49
CA ALA A 60 9.67 5.27 11.62
C ALA A 60 10.68 4.29 11.01
N ALA A 61 10.59 2.99 11.33
CA ALA A 61 11.49 1.98 10.78
C ALA A 61 11.43 1.91 9.24
N LEU A 62 10.24 2.06 8.65
CA LEU A 62 10.09 2.10 7.20
C LEU A 62 10.64 3.39 6.57
N LYS A 63 10.61 4.53 7.26
CA LYS A 63 11.22 5.79 6.78
C LYS A 63 12.75 5.82 6.94
N GLU A 64 13.29 5.10 7.92
CA GLU A 64 14.72 5.09 8.26
C GLU A 64 15.50 3.96 7.57
N THR A 65 14.81 2.94 7.04
CA THR A 65 15.46 1.83 6.34
C THR A 65 16.18 2.31 5.08
N SER A 66 17.30 1.64 4.76
CA SER A 66 18.02 1.85 3.51
C SER A 66 17.48 1.01 2.36
N ALA A 67 16.56 0.07 2.66
CA ALA A 67 15.93 -0.77 1.66
C ALA A 67 14.89 0.05 0.87
N PRO A 68 14.85 -0.07 -0.47
CA PRO A 68 13.82 0.59 -1.26
C PRO A 68 12.43 0.06 -0.87
N VAL A 69 11.50 0.97 -0.61
CA VAL A 69 10.11 0.70 -0.25
C VAL A 69 9.21 0.94 -1.46
N VAL A 70 8.64 -0.13 -2.00
CA VAL A 70 7.76 -0.06 -3.19
C VAL A 70 6.35 -0.47 -2.83
N ALA A 71 5.36 0.28 -3.31
CA ALA A 71 3.95 -0.11 -3.22
C ALA A 71 3.45 -0.71 -4.53
N VAL A 72 2.57 -1.71 -4.45
CA VAL A 72 1.78 -2.20 -5.59
C VAL A 72 0.37 -1.62 -5.47
N SER A 73 -0.11 -0.98 -6.53
CA SER A 73 -1.44 -0.39 -6.57
C SER A 73 -2.53 -1.47 -6.45
N PRO A 74 -3.58 -1.26 -5.62
CA PRO A 74 -4.74 -2.14 -5.59
C PRO A 74 -5.74 -1.89 -6.74
N LEU A 75 -5.49 -0.86 -7.57
CA LEU A 75 -6.33 -0.53 -8.71
C LEU A 75 -5.91 -1.38 -9.91
N VAL A 76 -6.89 -2.02 -10.54
CA VAL A 76 -6.74 -2.77 -11.79
C VAL A 76 -7.51 -2.02 -12.87
N ARG A 77 -6.79 -1.48 -13.85
CA ARG A 77 -7.26 -0.69 -14.99
C ARG A 77 -8.07 0.53 -14.53
N GLY A 78 -7.57 1.21 -13.51
CA GLY A 78 -8.25 2.35 -12.88
C GLY A 78 -9.48 1.99 -12.04
N ALA A 79 -9.74 0.70 -11.79
CA ALA A 79 -10.90 0.24 -11.05
C ALA A 79 -10.52 -0.62 -9.84
N ILE A 80 -11.40 -0.65 -8.83
CA ILE A 80 -11.25 -1.53 -7.67
C ILE A 80 -12.00 -2.83 -7.94
N LEU A 81 -11.29 -3.96 -7.87
CA LEU A 81 -11.92 -5.27 -8.06
C LEU A 81 -12.74 -5.73 -6.85
N LYS A 82 -12.25 -5.44 -5.64
CA LYS A 82 -12.82 -5.97 -4.40
C LYS A 82 -12.73 -4.97 -3.25
N GLY A 83 -13.73 -5.05 -2.38
CA GLY A 83 -13.73 -4.36 -1.10
C GLY A 83 -14.07 -2.86 -1.19
N PRO A 84 -14.13 -2.19 -0.04
CA PRO A 84 -14.64 -0.83 0.07
C PRO A 84 -13.59 0.26 -0.22
N THR A 85 -12.52 -0.05 -0.96
CA THR A 85 -11.39 0.87 -1.20
C THR A 85 -11.86 2.24 -1.71
N LYS A 86 -12.88 2.27 -2.57
CA LYS A 86 -13.45 3.51 -3.09
C LYS A 86 -13.96 4.39 -1.96
N THR A 87 -14.84 3.86 -1.13
CA THR A 87 -15.46 4.59 -0.02
C THR A 87 -14.41 5.16 0.94
N PHE A 88 -13.36 4.39 1.23
CA PHE A 88 -12.28 4.84 2.12
C PHE A 88 -11.34 5.87 1.48
N MET A 89 -11.07 5.75 0.18
CA MET A 89 -10.29 6.75 -0.57
C MET A 89 -11.08 8.06 -0.72
N ASP A 90 -12.38 7.97 -1.00
CA ASP A 90 -13.30 9.13 -1.04
C ASP A 90 -13.30 9.86 0.32
N TRP A 91 -13.41 9.11 1.43
CA TRP A 91 -13.30 9.67 2.79
C TRP A 91 -11.94 10.34 3.03
N ALA A 92 -10.85 9.68 2.62
CA ALA A 92 -9.50 10.23 2.73
C ALA A 92 -9.22 11.39 1.74
N GLN A 93 -10.21 11.77 0.92
CA GLN A 93 -10.11 12.79 -0.12
C GLN A 93 -8.96 12.53 -1.10
N ARG A 94 -8.71 11.26 -1.42
CA ARG A 94 -7.69 10.82 -2.37
C ARG A 94 -8.36 10.27 -3.63
N PRO A 95 -7.91 10.66 -4.84
CA PRO A 95 -8.50 10.16 -6.07
C PRO A 95 -8.23 8.66 -6.24
N LEU A 96 -9.15 7.95 -6.90
CA LEU A 96 -8.91 6.57 -7.34
C LEU A 96 -8.07 6.57 -8.62
N SER A 97 -6.77 6.76 -8.44
CA SER A 97 -5.76 6.74 -9.51
C SER A 97 -4.42 6.32 -8.93
N ALA A 98 -3.46 5.93 -9.77
CA ALA A 98 -2.07 5.70 -9.36
C ALA A 98 -1.48 6.87 -8.54
N THR A 99 -1.71 8.12 -8.96
CA THR A 99 -1.29 9.32 -8.21
C THR A 99 -1.94 9.40 -6.83
N GLY A 100 -3.23 9.09 -6.76
CA GLY A 100 -3.95 9.06 -5.48
C GLY A 100 -3.40 7.99 -4.53
N ILE A 101 -3.11 6.79 -5.03
CA ILE A 101 -2.48 5.72 -4.25
C ILE A 101 -1.09 6.13 -3.77
N ALA A 102 -0.24 6.66 -4.66
CA ALA A 102 1.08 7.16 -4.28
C ALA A 102 0.99 8.22 -3.17
N SER A 103 -0.01 9.10 -3.25
CA SER A 103 -0.21 10.16 -2.25
C SER A 103 -0.64 9.67 -0.87
N VAL A 104 -1.19 8.45 -0.75
CA VAL A 104 -1.48 7.83 0.56
C VAL A 104 -0.20 7.44 1.29
N TYR A 105 0.82 7.04 0.52
CA TYR A 105 2.12 6.62 1.05
C TYR A 105 3.21 7.67 0.82
N ALA A 106 2.82 8.94 0.67
CA ALA A 106 3.76 10.03 0.39
C ALA A 106 4.89 10.05 1.43
N GLU A 107 6.12 10.26 0.97
CA GLU A 107 7.36 10.24 1.77
C GLU A 107 7.73 8.88 2.40
N LEU A 108 6.96 7.82 2.14
CA LEU A 108 7.24 6.47 2.62
C LEU A 108 7.72 5.54 1.52
N ILE A 109 7.21 5.70 0.30
CA ILE A 109 7.57 4.85 -0.84
C ILE A 109 8.57 5.54 -1.76
N ASP A 110 9.52 4.76 -2.25
CA ASP A 110 10.49 5.16 -3.27
C ASP A 110 9.99 4.85 -4.68
N GLY A 111 8.98 3.99 -4.80
CA GLY A 111 8.35 3.71 -6.09
C GLY A 111 6.99 3.05 -6.03
N LEU A 112 6.31 3.06 -7.18
CA LEU A 112 4.97 2.50 -7.36
C LEU A 112 4.92 1.49 -8.52
N VAL A 113 4.29 0.34 -8.30
CA VAL A 113 3.90 -0.60 -9.36
C VAL A 113 2.41 -0.44 -9.62
N ALA A 114 2.02 -0.05 -10.83
CA ALA A 114 0.62 0.19 -11.20
C ALA A 114 0.38 -0.07 -12.69
N ASP A 115 -0.87 -0.16 -13.13
CA ASP A 115 -1.20 -0.20 -14.57
C ASP A 115 -1.52 1.19 -15.16
N GLU A 116 -1.86 2.15 -14.32
CA GLU A 116 -2.00 3.57 -14.64
C GLU A 116 -0.69 4.35 -14.45
N HIS A 117 -0.53 5.42 -15.24
CA HIS A 117 0.65 6.29 -15.16
C HIS A 117 0.55 7.29 -14.00
N THR A 118 1.70 7.61 -13.40
CA THR A 118 1.88 8.72 -12.45
C THR A 118 3.30 9.25 -12.53
N ASP A 119 3.46 10.56 -12.35
CA ASP A 119 4.76 11.22 -12.22
C ASP A 119 5.12 11.54 -10.75
N ALA A 120 4.29 11.09 -9.79
CA ALA A 120 4.46 11.43 -8.38
C ALA A 120 5.69 10.77 -7.73
N VAL A 121 6.05 9.57 -8.19
CA VAL A 121 7.19 8.77 -7.74
C VAL A 121 7.71 7.94 -8.92
N PRO A 122 8.96 7.45 -8.90
CA PRO A 122 9.42 6.42 -9.84
C PRO A 122 8.40 5.28 -9.93
N MET A 123 8.08 4.82 -11.15
CA MET A 123 7.07 3.78 -11.31
C MET A 123 7.44 2.70 -12.31
N LEU A 124 6.93 1.50 -12.04
CA LEU A 124 6.84 0.40 -13.00
C LEU A 124 5.40 0.26 -13.46
N ARG A 125 5.20 0.36 -14.78
CA ARG A 125 3.89 0.13 -15.39
C ARG A 125 3.73 -1.34 -15.80
N THR A 126 2.80 -2.07 -15.20
CA THR A 126 2.51 -3.48 -15.51
C THR A 126 1.05 -3.84 -15.18
N ASP A 127 0.55 -4.96 -15.70
CA ASP A 127 -0.76 -5.48 -15.31
C ASP A 127 -0.70 -6.08 -13.90
N VAL A 128 -1.33 -5.40 -12.95
CA VAL A 128 -1.34 -5.73 -11.52
C VAL A 128 -2.49 -6.67 -11.12
N LEU A 129 -3.24 -7.23 -12.07
CA LEU A 129 -4.24 -8.26 -11.81
C LEU A 129 -3.58 -9.54 -11.26
N LEU A 130 -4.10 -10.06 -10.15
CA LEU A 130 -3.57 -11.23 -9.41
C LEU A 130 -4.54 -12.42 -9.40
N ASP A 131 -5.28 -12.63 -10.49
CA ASP A 131 -6.35 -13.64 -10.58
C ASP A 131 -5.84 -15.08 -10.72
N ASP A 132 -4.66 -15.28 -11.31
CA ASP A 132 -4.03 -16.60 -11.47
C ASP A 132 -2.59 -16.68 -10.92
N PRO A 133 -2.03 -17.90 -10.72
CA PRO A 133 -0.66 -18.06 -10.23
C PRO A 133 0.43 -17.46 -11.15
N PRO A 134 0.38 -17.61 -12.49
CA PRO A 134 1.33 -16.93 -13.39
C PRO A 134 1.35 -15.40 -13.22
N ALA A 135 0.20 -14.75 -13.13
CA ALA A 135 0.08 -13.31 -12.96
C ALA A 135 0.65 -12.86 -11.62
N ARG A 136 0.38 -13.61 -10.54
CA ARG A 136 0.99 -13.35 -9.22
C ARG A 136 2.51 -13.46 -9.26
N ARG A 137 3.04 -14.47 -9.95
CA ARG A 137 4.49 -14.64 -10.11
C ARG A 137 5.10 -13.47 -10.88
N ARG A 138 4.51 -13.10 -12.02
CA ARG A 138 4.97 -11.96 -12.84
C ARG A 138 5.04 -10.69 -12.01
N VAL A 139 3.95 -10.30 -11.34
CA VAL A 139 3.91 -9.07 -10.54
C VAL A 139 4.93 -9.12 -9.41
N ALA A 140 5.10 -10.26 -8.73
CA ALA A 140 6.10 -10.39 -7.67
C ALA A 140 7.54 -10.24 -8.20
N GLU A 141 7.88 -10.92 -9.30
CA GLU A 141 9.22 -10.87 -9.89
C GLU A 141 9.55 -9.48 -10.45
N GLU A 142 8.60 -8.85 -11.13
CA GLU A 142 8.77 -7.50 -11.67
C GLU A 142 8.87 -6.45 -10.56
N THR A 143 8.04 -6.56 -9.52
CA THR A 143 8.09 -5.67 -8.35
C THR A 143 9.43 -5.78 -7.64
N LEU A 144 9.92 -7.01 -7.41
CA LEU A 144 11.22 -7.23 -6.77
C LEU A 144 12.36 -6.67 -7.62
N ARG A 145 12.35 -6.91 -8.94
CA ARG A 145 13.37 -6.38 -9.86
C ARG A 145 13.36 -4.86 -9.88
N PHE A 146 12.18 -4.25 -9.90
CA PHE A 146 12.01 -2.80 -9.87
C PHE A 146 12.52 -2.21 -8.55
N ALA A 147 12.11 -2.78 -7.42
CA ALA A 147 12.56 -2.31 -6.10
C ALA A 147 14.09 -2.35 -5.98
N LEU A 148 14.72 -3.48 -6.34
CA LEU A 148 16.17 -3.63 -6.30
C LEU A 148 16.94 -2.70 -7.26
N ALA A 149 16.28 -2.07 -8.23
CA ALA A 149 16.89 -1.11 -9.14
C ALA A 149 16.80 0.35 -8.64
N LEU A 150 16.02 0.61 -7.56
CA LEU A 150 15.88 1.94 -6.96
C LEU A 150 16.93 2.22 -5.86
N GLY A 151 17.53 1.17 -5.28
CA GLY A 151 18.62 1.26 -4.30
C GLY A 151 19.97 0.91 -4.90
#